data_AF-A0A1Q4A4K3-F1
#
_entry.id   AF-A0A1Q4A4K3-F1
#
_cell.length_a   1.000
_cell.length_b   1.000
_cell.length_c   1.000
_cell.angle_alpha   90.00
_cell.angle_beta   90.00
_cell.angle_gamma   90.00
#
_symmetry.space_group_name_H-M   'P 1'
#
loop_
_entity.id
_entity.type
_entity.pdbx_description
1 polymer ?
#
loop_
_entity_poly.entity_id
_entity_poly.type
_entity_poly.pdbx_seq_one_letter_code
_entity_poly.pdbx_strand_id
1 'polypeptide(L)'
;MVDVDDLQGTTVEVPLNSSLIITTDWSDVDGYTAQLSDPTIAEFVRGADTGDAAFSPRLTPKQVGETEVIVSNEDQDPHAVEFTLEVTPIQGG
;
A
#
# COMPACT_ATOMS: atom_id res chain seq x y z
N MET A 1 8.30 -3.99 5.29
CA MET A 1 7.10 -4.74 4.90
C MET A 1 6.14 -4.68 6.07
N VAL A 2 4.86 -4.54 5.79
CA VAL A 2 3.79 -4.40 6.78
C VAL A 2 2.61 -5.25 6.34
N ASP A 3 1.98 -5.93 7.29
CA ASP A 3 0.82 -6.77 7.01
C ASP A 3 -0.42 -5.91 6.80
N VAL A 4 -1.24 -6.29 5.82
CA VAL A 4 -2.44 -5.52 5.46
C VAL A 4 -3.42 -5.40 6.62
N ASP A 5 -3.53 -6.41 7.48
CA ASP A 5 -4.39 -6.38 8.67
C ASP A 5 -3.92 -5.39 9.73
N ASP A 6 -2.61 -5.13 9.84
CA ASP A 6 -2.03 -4.14 10.77
C ASP A 6 -2.17 -2.70 10.27
N LEU A 7 -2.54 -2.50 9.00
CA LEU A 7 -2.74 -1.16 8.45
C LEU A 7 -4.06 -0.53 8.90
N GLN A 8 -5.07 -1.32 9.24
CA GLN A 8 -6.41 -0.80 9.50
C GLN A 8 -6.43 0.28 10.60
N GLY A 9 -6.77 1.51 10.19
CA GLY A 9 -6.87 2.67 11.08
C GLY A 9 -5.52 3.18 11.60
N THR A 10 -4.40 2.74 11.00
CA THR A 10 -3.06 3.17 11.41
C THR A 10 -2.48 4.21 10.45
N THR A 11 -1.47 4.93 10.93
CA THR A 11 -0.69 5.88 10.13
C THR A 11 0.68 5.28 9.87
N VAL A 12 1.05 5.17 8.59
CA VAL A 12 2.33 4.61 8.17
C VAL A 12 3.21 5.70 7.62
N GLU A 13 4.34 5.94 8.29
CA GLU A 13 5.36 6.85 7.84
C GLU A 13 6.28 6.16 6.82
N VAL A 14 6.34 6.69 5.60
CA VAL A 14 7.17 6.16 4.53
C VAL A 14 8.05 7.27 3.96
N PRO A 15 9.39 7.17 4.06
CA PRO A 15 10.24 8.20 3.49
C PRO A 15 10.15 8.18 1.96
N LEU A 16 10.24 9.34 1.33
CA LEU A 16 10.09 9.54 -0.12
C LEU A 16 10.99 8.62 -0.99
N ASN A 17 12.11 8.12 -0.46
CA ASN A 17 13.03 7.21 -1.16
C ASN A 17 12.79 5.72 -0.85
N SER A 18 11.71 5.37 -0.15
CA SER A 18 11.40 4.02 0.27
C SER A 18 10.02 3.60 -0.20
N SER A 19 9.87 2.36 -0.67
CA SER A 19 8.57 1.80 -1.00
C SER A 19 8.04 0.99 0.17
N LEU A 20 6.76 1.17 0.48
CA LEU A 20 6.07 0.32 1.44
C LEU A 20 5.61 -0.94 0.74
N ILE A 21 6.22 -2.07 1.08
CA ILE A 21 5.77 -3.39 0.63
C ILE A 21 4.68 -3.84 1.60
N ILE A 22 3.49 -4.12 1.07
CA ILE A 22 2.36 -4.63 1.83
C ILE A 22 2.38 -6.15 1.70
N THR A 23 2.54 -6.85 2.82
CA THR A 23 2.40 -8.30 2.88
C THR A 23 0.94 -8.66 3.09
N THR A 24 0.49 -9.61 2.29
CA THR A 24 -0.86 -10.16 2.35
C THR A 24 -0.67 -11.67 2.40
N ASP A 25 -1.19 -12.35 3.42
CA ASP A 25 -1.17 -13.83 3.52
C ASP A 25 -2.08 -14.52 2.49
N TRP A 26 -2.61 -13.77 1.51
CA TRP A 26 -3.70 -14.19 0.64
C TRP A 26 -3.19 -14.62 -0.73
N SER A 27 -3.81 -15.66 -1.28
CA SER A 27 -3.42 -16.26 -2.56
C SER A 27 -3.71 -15.36 -3.78
N ASP A 28 -4.62 -14.40 -3.65
CA ASP A 28 -5.10 -13.54 -4.74
C ASP A 28 -4.50 -12.14 -4.68
N VAL A 29 -3.18 -12.05 -4.84
CA VAL A 29 -2.44 -10.76 -4.81
C VAL A 29 -2.80 -9.83 -5.98
N ASP A 30 -3.37 -10.35 -7.06
CA ASP A 30 -3.75 -9.58 -8.26
C ASP A 30 -5.16 -8.97 -8.19
N GLY A 31 -6.01 -9.46 -7.28
CA GLY A 31 -7.36 -8.94 -7.03
C GLY A 31 -7.41 -7.65 -6.20
N TYR A 32 -6.26 -7.22 -5.66
CA TYR A 32 -6.19 -6.01 -4.85
C TYR A 32 -6.18 -4.73 -5.68
N THR A 33 -7.01 -3.79 -5.25
CA THR A 33 -7.01 -2.41 -5.70
C THR A 33 -6.76 -1.50 -4.51
N ALA A 34 -6.15 -0.34 -4.77
CA ALA A 34 -6.08 0.71 -3.77
C ALA A 34 -6.62 2.01 -4.34
N GLN A 35 -7.30 2.75 -3.49
CA GLN A 35 -7.83 4.07 -3.77
C GLN A 35 -7.12 5.05 -2.85
N LEU A 36 -6.48 6.06 -3.44
CA LEU A 36 -5.79 7.11 -2.70
C LEU A 36 -6.62 8.39 -2.79
N SER A 37 -6.85 9.05 -1.65
CA SER A 37 -7.50 10.36 -1.61
C SER A 37 -6.70 11.38 -2.44
N ASP A 38 -5.38 11.33 -2.35
CA ASP A 38 -4.47 12.11 -3.19
C ASP A 38 -3.42 11.22 -3.90
N PRO A 39 -3.58 10.95 -5.22
CA PRO A 39 -2.63 10.15 -6.00
C PRO A 39 -1.35 10.91 -6.40
N THR A 40 -1.22 12.19 -6.03
CA THR A 40 0.02 12.96 -6.24
C THR A 40 1.05 12.69 -5.14
N ILE A 41 0.60 12.25 -3.96
CA ILE A 41 1.44 11.92 -2.80
C ILE A 41 2.09 10.53 -2.95
N ALA A 42 1.35 9.54 -3.43
CA ALA A 42 1.85 8.18 -3.61
C ALA A 42 1.19 7.46 -4.79
N GLU A 43 1.79 6.34 -5.18
CA GLU A 43 1.30 5.44 -6.23
C GLU A 43 1.18 4.02 -5.69
N PHE A 44 0.00 3.43 -5.83
CA PHE A 44 -0.20 2.02 -5.55
C PHE A 44 0.11 1.19 -6.78
N VAL A 45 0.99 0.20 -6.59
CA VAL A 45 1.28 -0.82 -7.58
C VAL A 45 0.69 -2.11 -7.06
N ARG A 46 -0.35 -2.59 -7.74
CA ARG A 46 -1.00 -3.87 -7.42
C ARG A 46 -0.01 -5.03 -7.48
N GLY A 47 -0.29 -6.06 -6.68
CA GLY A 47 0.40 -7.32 -6.79
C GLY A 47 0.13 -8.00 -8.13
N ALA A 48 0.95 -8.98 -8.47
CA ALA A 48 0.76 -9.80 -9.64
C ALA A 48 1.27 -11.21 -9.36
N ASP A 49 0.46 -12.21 -9.63
CA ASP A 49 0.90 -13.60 -9.68
C ASP A 49 1.08 -14.01 -11.14
N THR A 50 2.28 -14.47 -11.49
CA THR A 50 2.57 -14.98 -12.85
C THR A 50 2.71 -16.50 -12.89
N GLY A 51 2.28 -17.23 -11.85
CA GLY A 51 2.47 -18.67 -11.68
C GLY A 51 3.89 -19.10 -11.32
N ASP A 52 4.90 -18.40 -11.84
CA ASP A 52 6.32 -18.62 -11.51
C ASP A 52 6.83 -17.72 -10.38
N ALA A 53 6.17 -16.58 -10.14
CA ALA A 53 6.50 -15.63 -9.09
C ALA A 53 5.26 -14.85 -8.66
N ALA A 54 5.13 -14.63 -7.35
CA ALA A 54 4.15 -13.72 -6.78
C ALA A 54 4.85 -12.40 -6.41
N PHE A 55 4.29 -11.30 -6.90
CA PHE A 55 4.69 -9.95 -6.53
C PHE A 55 3.68 -9.38 -5.56
N SER A 56 4.15 -9.02 -4.36
CA SER A 56 3.33 -8.35 -3.37
C SER A 56 2.96 -6.92 -3.81
N PRO A 57 1.76 -6.43 -3.46
CA PRO A 57 1.41 -5.04 -3.67
C PRO A 57 2.36 -4.11 -2.93
N ARG A 58 2.59 -2.93 -3.49
CA ARG A 58 3.44 -1.90 -2.87
C ARG A 58 2.93 -0.50 -3.10
N LEU A 59 3.20 0.37 -2.15
CA LEU A 59 3.03 1.82 -2.28
C LEU A 59 4.38 2.48 -2.52
N THR A 60 4.43 3.29 -3.56
CA THR A 60 5.61 4.08 -3.91
C THR A 60 5.30 5.55 -3.66
N PRO A 61 5.94 6.19 -2.67
CA PRO A 61 5.76 7.62 -2.45
C PRO A 61 6.29 8.43 -3.64
N LYS A 62 5.60 9.52 -3.96
CA LYS A 62 5.93 10.45 -5.05
C LYS A 62 6.23 11.85 -4.55
N GLN A 63 5.57 12.28 -3.47
CA GLN A 63 5.74 13.60 -2.88
C GLN A 63 5.52 13.54 -1.38
N VAL A 64 6.25 14.38 -0.64
CA VAL A 64 6.08 14.57 0.81
C VAL A 64 4.70 15.15 1.09
N GLY A 65 3.98 14.53 2.02
CA GLY A 65 2.61 14.89 2.38
C GLY A 65 1.86 13.69 2.94
N GLU A 66 0.58 13.87 3.23
CA GLU A 66 -0.27 12.83 3.80
C GLU A 66 -1.39 12.49 2.82
N THR A 67 -1.74 11.21 2.71
CA THR A 67 -2.85 10.74 1.88
C THR A 67 -3.51 9.53 2.54
N GLU A 68 -4.84 9.47 2.49
CA GLU A 68 -5.58 8.28 2.91
C GLU A 68 -5.54 7.23 1.80
N VAL A 69 -5.34 5.98 2.19
CA VAL A 69 -5.27 4.83 1.30
C VAL A 69 -6.29 3.80 1.75
N ILE A 70 -7.17 3.43 0.83
CA ILE A 70 -8.15 2.36 1.01
C ILE A 70 -7.74 1.22 0.10
N VAL A 71 -7.30 0.11 0.67
CA VAL A 71 -6.97 -1.13 -0.03
C VAL A 71 -8.16 -2.07 0.07
N SER A 72 -8.61 -2.60 -1.07
CA SER A 72 -9.74 -3.52 -1.13
C SER A 72 -9.47 -4.63 -2.13
N ASN A 73 -10.06 -5.80 -1.91
CA ASN A 73 -10.01 -6.94 -2.83
C ASN A 73 -11.44 -7.46 -3.02
N GLU A 74 -11.88 -7.64 -4.27
CA GLU A 74 -13.25 -8.08 -4.60
C GLU A 74 -13.60 -9.44 -3.99
N ASP A 75 -12.61 -10.31 -3.77
CA ASP A 75 -12.81 -11.64 -3.18
C ASP A 75 -12.93 -11.62 -1.65
N GLN A 76 -12.63 -10.49 -1.00
CA GLN A 76 -12.49 -10.40 0.46
C GLN A 76 -13.52 -9.46 1.08
N ASP A 77 -14.63 -9.21 0.38
CA ASP A 77 -15.72 -8.39 0.89
C ASP A 77 -16.28 -8.97 2.23
N PRO A 78 -16.36 -8.18 3.32
CA PRO A 78 -16.20 -6.72 3.43
C PRO A 78 -14.92 -6.27 4.18
N HIS A 79 -13.73 -6.76 3.83
CA HIS A 79 -12.46 -6.43 4.48
C HIS A 79 -11.65 -5.39 3.69
N ALA A 80 -12.25 -4.22 3.44
CA ALA A 80 -11.48 -3.07 2.96
C ALA A 80 -10.64 -2.51 4.12
N VAL A 81 -9.35 -2.34 3.88
CA VAL A 81 -8.39 -1.80 4.86
C VAL A 81 -8.12 -0.35 4.53
N GLU A 82 -8.45 0.52 5.48
CA GLU A 82 -8.23 1.96 5.39
C GLU A 82 -7.10 2.38 6.33
N PHE A 83 -6.16 3.15 5.82
CA PHE A 83 -5.03 3.67 6.59
C PHE A 83 -4.51 4.98 6.04
N THR A 84 -3.75 5.70 6.84
CA THR A 84 -3.13 6.96 6.43
C THR A 84 -1.67 6.73 6.06
N LEU A 85 -1.28 7.14 4.85
CA LEU A 85 0.10 7.13 4.41
C LEU A 85 0.69 8.53 4.61
N GLU A 86 1.67 8.64 5.52
CA GLU A 86 2.44 9.86 5.71
C GLU A 86 3.79 9.72 4.98
N VAL A 87 3.97 10.50 3.92
CA VAL A 87 5.23 10.55 3.18
C VAL A 87 6.14 11.58 3.81
N THR A 88 7.21 11.11 4.45
CA THR A 88 8.21 11.99 5.06
C THR A 88 9.33 12.32 4.07
N PRO A 89 9.97 13.50 4.18
CA PRO A 89 11.15 13.81 3.38
C PRO A 89 12.24 12.77 3.62
N ILE A 90 13.10 12.59 2.63
CA ILE A 90 14.28 11.74 2.75
C ILE A 90 15.04 12.20 4.00
N GLN A 91 15.17 11.34 5.01
CA GLN A 91 16.01 11.65 6.16
C GLN A 91 17.44 11.71 5.66
N GLY A 92 17.87 12.91 5.29
CA GLY A 92 19.23 13.20 4.90
C GLY A 92 20.15 13.00 6.10
N GLY A 93 21.17 12.18 5.90
CA GLY A 93 22.42 12.27 6.67
C GLY A 93 23.26 13.45 6.23
#